data_AF-A0A8T7EYI0-F1
#
_entry.id   AF-A0A8T7EYI0-F1
#
_cell.length_a   1.000
_cell.length_b   1.000
_cell.length_c   1.000
_cell.angle_alpha   90.00
_cell.angle_beta   90.00
_cell.angle_gamma   90.00
#
_symmetry.space_group_name_H-M   'P 1'
#
loop_
_entity.id
_entity.type
_entity.pdbx_description
1 polymer ?
#
loop_
_entity_poly.entity_id
_entity_poly.type
_entity_poly.pdbx_seq_one_letter_code
_entity_poly.pdbx_strand_id
1 'polypeptide(L)'
;MDYFKDLVQDPIQGQLWKTDVGIILVMGDVSLPNHLTASATLLAEGDFIVRYAIPYLGMSHLSVVPSMFVSERGAVLTGWTGWNFGVGNYQLYPRAEFYGLRSDGEKAQAYLRELDFGADLRVLAYHKNNDLLPITQVDYLIYAQSITPPPFLVQSLPPPPDENNS
;
A
#
# COMPACT_ATOMS: atom_id res chain seq x y z
N MET A 1 24.49 -1.61 -2.02
CA MET A 1 23.58 -0.61 -1.44
C MET A 1 22.28 -1.34 -1.14
N ASP A 2 21.79 -1.28 0.08
CA ASP A 2 20.55 -1.96 0.46
C ASP A 2 19.36 -1.06 0.12
N TYR A 3 18.73 -1.34 -1.03
CA TYR A 3 17.69 -0.50 -1.59
C TYR A 3 16.39 -0.53 -0.76
N PHE A 4 16.20 -1.50 0.14
CA PHE A 4 14.92 -1.69 0.84
C PHE A 4 14.80 -0.97 2.18
N LYS A 5 15.85 -0.27 2.61
CA LYS A 5 15.88 0.36 3.93
C LYS A 5 14.84 1.46 4.09
N ASP A 6 14.52 2.16 3.00
CA ASP A 6 13.68 3.35 2.99
C ASP A 6 12.39 3.12 2.19
N LEU A 7 11.77 1.93 2.30
CA LEU A 7 10.46 1.69 1.69
C LEU A 7 9.41 2.63 2.29
N VAL A 8 8.49 3.11 1.46
CA VAL A 8 7.36 3.94 1.88
C VAL A 8 6.37 3.08 2.66
N GLN A 9 6.32 3.29 3.97
CA GLN A 9 5.59 2.40 4.88
C GLN A 9 5.19 3.08 6.19
N ASP A 10 4.17 2.52 6.84
CA ASP A 10 3.75 2.90 8.18
C ASP A 10 3.61 1.65 9.08
N PRO A 11 4.05 1.71 10.34
CA PRO A 11 3.69 0.70 11.33
C PRO A 11 2.24 0.89 11.75
N ILE A 12 1.51 -0.21 11.90
CA ILE A 12 0.13 -0.22 12.35
C ILE A 12 -0.10 -1.34 13.36
N GLN A 13 -1.16 -1.20 14.16
CA GLN A 13 -1.69 -2.26 15.01
C GLN A 13 -3.15 -2.50 14.63
N GLY A 14 -3.54 -3.75 14.42
CA GLY A 14 -4.91 -4.05 14.04
C GLY A 14 -5.17 -5.52 13.71
N GLN A 15 -6.19 -5.74 12.90
CA GLN A 15 -6.63 -7.05 12.42
C GLN A 15 -6.89 -7.00 10.93
N LEU A 16 -6.47 -8.04 10.20
CA LEU A 16 -6.76 -8.24 8.79
C LEU A 16 -7.85 -9.28 8.64
N TRP A 17 -8.97 -8.87 8.07
CA TRP A 17 -10.13 -9.73 7.86
C TRP A 17 -10.36 -9.94 6.37
N LYS A 18 -10.55 -11.20 5.97
CA LYS A 18 -11.03 -11.54 4.64
C LYS A 18 -12.54 -11.67 4.66
N THR A 19 -13.20 -10.95 3.75
CA THR A 19 -14.66 -10.99 3.54
C THR A 19 -14.96 -11.33 2.09
N ASP A 20 -16.24 -11.36 1.72
CA ASP A 20 -16.71 -11.48 0.34
C ASP A 20 -16.50 -10.21 -0.50
N VAL A 21 -16.46 -9.03 0.13
CA VAL A 21 -16.19 -7.76 -0.57
C VAL A 21 -14.70 -7.47 -0.75
N GLY A 22 -13.84 -8.07 0.09
CA GLY A 22 -12.39 -7.89 0.00
C GLY A 22 -11.68 -8.03 1.36
N ILE A 23 -10.48 -7.47 1.44
CA ILE A 23 -9.66 -7.48 2.64
C ILE A 23 -9.85 -6.17 3.41
N ILE A 24 -10.21 -6.30 4.68
CA ILE A 24 -10.49 -5.17 5.57
C ILE A 24 -9.42 -5.12 6.66
N LEU A 25 -8.75 -3.98 6.76
CA LEU A 25 -7.92 -3.64 7.91
C LEU A 25 -8.80 -2.96 8.98
N VAL A 26 -8.83 -3.55 10.17
CA VAL A 26 -9.57 -3.03 11.33
C VAL A 26 -8.56 -2.55 12.38
N MET A 27 -8.65 -1.30 12.82
CA MET A 27 -7.74 -0.70 13.81
C MET A 27 -8.47 -0.21 15.06
N GLY A 28 -7.94 -0.54 16.24
CA GLY A 28 -8.53 -0.19 17.53
C GLY A 28 -9.69 -1.09 17.93
N ASP A 29 -10.39 -0.70 19.01
CA ASP A 29 -11.51 -1.45 19.56
C ASP A 29 -12.82 -1.11 18.81
N VAL A 30 -12.93 -1.66 17.60
CA VAL A 30 -14.12 -1.55 16.74
C VAL A 30 -14.41 -2.90 16.11
N SER A 31 -15.68 -3.28 16.08
CA SER A 31 -16.11 -4.54 15.46
C SER A 31 -16.41 -4.34 13.98
N LEU A 32 -16.29 -5.42 13.20
CA LEU A 32 -16.80 -5.45 11.83
C LEU A 32 -18.33 -5.19 11.84
N PRO A 33 -18.85 -4.48 10.84
CA PRO A 33 -20.28 -4.40 10.59
C PRO A 33 -20.93 -5.79 10.44
N ASN A 34 -22.20 -5.90 10.84
CA ASN A 34 -22.90 -7.19 10.89
C ASN A 34 -23.00 -7.88 9.51
N HIS A 35 -23.22 -7.15 8.41
CA HIS A 35 -23.26 -7.75 7.07
C HIS A 35 -21.95 -8.41 6.67
N LEU A 36 -20.83 -7.84 7.08
CA LEU A 36 -19.50 -8.35 6.74
C LEU A 36 -19.11 -9.51 7.64
N THR A 37 -19.71 -9.62 8.83
CA THR A 37 -19.31 -10.61 9.85
C THR A 37 -19.62 -12.05 9.44
N ALA A 38 -20.70 -12.29 8.68
CA ALA A 38 -21.11 -13.65 8.29
C ALA A 38 -20.11 -14.34 7.34
N SER A 39 -19.41 -13.57 6.50
CA SER A 39 -18.39 -14.05 5.55
C SER A 39 -16.96 -13.85 6.05
N ALA A 40 -16.78 -13.20 7.20
CA ALA A 40 -15.48 -12.77 7.70
C ALA A 40 -14.63 -13.93 8.24
N THR A 41 -13.39 -14.00 7.77
CA THR A 41 -12.33 -14.86 8.33
C THR A 41 -11.14 -14.00 8.74
N LEU A 42 -10.74 -14.09 10.01
CA LEU A 42 -9.53 -13.42 10.50
C LEU A 42 -8.30 -14.05 9.82
N LEU A 43 -7.52 -13.25 9.09
CA LEU A 43 -6.29 -13.68 8.45
C LEU A 43 -5.07 -13.51 9.37
N ALA A 44 -4.99 -12.37 10.05
CA ALA A 44 -3.91 -12.05 10.96
C ALA A 44 -4.33 -10.95 11.94
N GLU A 45 -3.67 -10.88 13.08
CA GLU A 45 -3.81 -9.81 14.07
C GLU A 45 -2.48 -9.43 14.71
N GLY A 46 -2.39 -8.20 15.22
CA GLY A 46 -1.23 -7.67 15.93
C GLY A 46 -0.60 -6.49 15.22
N ASP A 47 0.73 -6.41 15.33
CA ASP A 47 1.53 -5.37 14.70
C ASP A 47 1.85 -5.74 13.24
N PHE A 48 1.66 -4.79 12.33
CA PHE A 48 1.98 -4.94 10.91
C PHE A 48 2.75 -3.74 10.39
N ILE A 49 3.29 -3.94 9.19
CA ILE A 49 3.78 -2.87 8.33
C ILE A 49 2.86 -2.78 7.13
N VAL A 50 2.31 -1.60 6.87
CA VAL A 50 1.64 -1.31 5.59
C VAL A 50 2.59 -0.58 4.67
N ARG A 51 2.64 -1.01 3.41
CA ARG A 51 3.43 -0.37 2.36
C ARG A 51 2.53 0.07 1.23
N TYR A 52 2.91 1.18 0.60
CA TYR A 52 2.13 1.80 -0.46
C TYR A 52 2.80 1.50 -1.80
N ALA A 53 2.04 0.89 -2.70
CA ALA A 53 2.55 0.46 -3.99
C ALA A 53 1.77 1.10 -5.14
N ILE A 54 2.50 1.41 -6.21
CA ILE A 54 1.94 1.96 -7.43
C ILE A 54 1.75 0.79 -8.41
N PRO A 55 0.53 0.59 -8.96
CA PRO A 55 0.29 -0.48 -9.92
C PRO A 55 1.07 -0.25 -11.22
N TYR A 56 1.42 -1.34 -11.91
CA TYR A 56 1.98 -1.26 -13.26
C TYR A 56 0.88 -1.02 -14.29
N LEU A 57 1.15 -0.15 -15.25
CA LEU A 57 0.26 0.11 -16.38
C LEU A 57 0.11 -1.15 -17.23
N GLY A 58 -1.12 -1.63 -17.40
CA GLY A 58 -1.44 -2.84 -18.16
C GLY A 58 -1.13 -4.16 -17.44
N MET A 59 -0.59 -4.13 -16.22
CA MET A 59 -0.33 -5.32 -15.39
C MET A 59 -0.93 -5.11 -13.99
N SER A 60 -2.26 -5.06 -13.91
CA SER A 60 -3.01 -4.69 -12.69
C SER A 60 -2.77 -5.59 -11.47
N HIS A 61 -2.20 -6.79 -11.67
CA HIS A 61 -1.82 -7.74 -10.63
C HIS A 61 -0.42 -7.51 -10.06
N LEU A 62 0.37 -6.63 -10.67
CA LEU A 62 1.69 -6.22 -10.19
C LEU A 62 1.67 -4.77 -9.74
N SER A 63 2.41 -4.50 -8.67
CA SER A 63 2.68 -3.14 -8.20
C SER A 63 4.09 -3.05 -7.64
N VAL A 64 4.63 -1.84 -7.55
CA VAL A 64 5.94 -1.58 -6.95
C VAL A 64 5.77 -0.71 -5.72
N VAL A 65 6.36 -1.12 -4.60
CA VAL A 65 6.60 -0.28 -3.42
C VAL A 65 7.91 0.46 -3.65
N PRO A 66 7.90 1.78 -3.89
CA PRO A 66 9.11 2.55 -4.10
C PRO A 66 9.92 2.67 -2.82
N SER A 67 11.23 2.66 -2.99
CA SER A 67 12.21 2.98 -1.94
C SER A 67 13.09 4.16 -2.34
N MET A 68 13.32 4.31 -3.65
CA MET A 68 14.27 5.25 -4.19
C MET A 68 13.79 5.74 -5.55
N PHE A 69 13.79 7.06 -5.72
CA PHE A 69 13.60 7.75 -6.98
C PHE A 69 14.96 8.10 -7.57
N VAL A 70 15.15 7.85 -8.86
CA VAL A 70 16.35 8.20 -9.60
C VAL A 70 15.95 9.02 -10.83
N SER A 71 16.47 10.25 -10.92
CA SER A 71 16.22 11.13 -12.05
C SER A 71 17.07 10.75 -13.28
N GLU A 72 16.66 11.21 -14.45
CA GLU A 72 17.40 11.02 -15.71
C GLU A 72 18.83 11.59 -15.68
N ARG A 73 19.12 12.50 -14.73
CA ARG A 73 20.42 13.14 -14.55
C ARG A 73 21.18 12.60 -13.33
N GLY A 74 20.74 11.47 -12.76
CA GLY A 74 21.42 10.78 -11.65
C GLY A 74 21.19 11.37 -10.27
N ALA A 75 20.22 12.29 -10.10
CA ALA A 75 19.81 12.73 -8.76
C ALA A 75 18.99 11.63 -8.09
N VAL A 76 19.24 11.40 -6.80
CA VAL A 76 18.63 10.30 -6.04
C VAL A 76 17.90 10.85 -4.82
N LEU A 77 16.66 10.40 -4.61
CA LEU A 77 15.84 10.69 -3.43
C LEU A 77 15.30 9.37 -2.87
N THR A 78 15.19 9.21 -1.55
CA THR A 78 14.71 7.97 -0.92
C THR A 78 13.45 8.18 -0.09
N GLY A 79 12.76 7.07 0.24
CA GLY A 79 11.56 7.04 1.06
C GLY A 79 10.48 8.01 0.63
N TRP A 80 9.83 8.61 1.62
CA TRP A 80 8.74 9.58 1.41
C TRP A 80 9.15 10.78 0.55
N THR A 81 10.40 11.24 0.62
CA THR A 81 10.88 12.34 -0.22
C THR A 81 10.93 11.93 -1.69
N GLY A 82 11.45 10.74 -1.99
CA GLY A 82 11.48 10.21 -3.35
C GLY A 82 10.08 9.91 -3.89
N TRP A 83 9.22 9.33 -3.06
CA TRP A 83 7.81 9.11 -3.38
C TRP A 83 7.09 10.40 -3.74
N ASN A 84 7.10 11.38 -2.83
CA ASN A 84 6.38 12.65 -3.02
C ASN A 84 6.87 13.39 -4.26
N PHE A 85 8.18 13.39 -4.51
CA PHE A 85 8.73 14.00 -5.71
C PHE A 85 8.28 13.26 -6.98
N GLY A 86 8.42 11.93 -7.02
CA GLY A 86 8.08 11.13 -8.19
C GLY A 86 6.58 11.18 -8.51
N VAL A 87 5.72 10.96 -7.52
CA VAL A 87 4.25 11.04 -7.68
C VAL A 87 3.80 12.46 -8.02
N GLY A 88 4.44 13.49 -7.46
CA GLY A 88 4.09 14.88 -7.78
C GLY A 88 4.53 15.33 -9.17
N ASN A 89 5.51 14.66 -9.79
CA ASN A 89 6.17 15.13 -11.01
C ASN A 89 6.27 14.07 -12.13
N TYR A 90 5.53 12.95 -12.05
CA TYR A 90 5.73 11.82 -12.96
C TYR A 90 5.56 12.18 -14.44
N GLN A 91 4.70 13.14 -14.75
CA GLN A 91 4.45 13.63 -16.12
C GLN A 91 5.67 14.38 -16.71
N LEU A 92 6.51 14.97 -15.86
CA LEU A 92 7.68 15.76 -16.27
C LEU A 92 8.93 14.89 -16.45
N TYR A 93 8.98 13.72 -15.82
CA TYR A 93 10.16 12.85 -15.79
C TYR A 93 9.83 11.41 -16.20
N PRO A 94 9.31 11.16 -17.41
CA PRO A 94 8.85 9.83 -17.81
C PRO A 94 9.95 8.78 -17.88
N ARG A 95 11.25 9.17 -17.98
CA ARG A 95 12.39 8.23 -17.93
C ARG A 95 13.10 8.21 -16.58
N ALA A 96 12.60 8.93 -15.58
CA ALA A 96 13.01 8.68 -14.21
C ALA A 96 12.50 7.31 -13.76
N GLU A 97 13.14 6.78 -12.72
CA GLU A 97 12.95 5.41 -12.27
C GLU A 97 12.58 5.40 -10.79
N PHE A 98 11.69 4.48 -10.43
CA PHE A 98 11.58 3.99 -9.06
C PHE A 98 12.30 2.66 -8.93
N TYR A 99 13.16 2.56 -7.92
CA TYR A 99 13.70 1.30 -7.43
C TYR A 99 12.95 0.92 -6.16
N GLY A 100 12.64 -0.36 -6.03
CA GLY A 100 11.81 -0.81 -4.92
C GLY A 100 11.52 -2.30 -4.93
N LEU A 101 10.47 -2.67 -4.21
CA LEU A 101 10.03 -4.04 -4.03
C LEU A 101 8.75 -4.24 -4.82
N ARG A 102 8.72 -5.23 -5.72
CA ARG A 102 7.50 -5.60 -6.44
C ARG A 102 6.61 -6.46 -5.54
N SER A 103 5.30 -6.44 -5.79
CA SER A 103 4.31 -7.16 -4.98
C SER A 103 4.48 -8.69 -4.95
N ASP A 104 5.30 -9.26 -5.84
CA ASP A 104 5.69 -10.68 -5.85
C ASP A 104 7.01 -10.95 -5.10
N GLY A 105 7.55 -9.95 -4.41
CA GLY A 105 8.77 -10.06 -3.59
C GLY A 105 10.08 -9.87 -4.36
N GLU A 106 10.01 -9.66 -5.67
CA GLU A 106 11.19 -9.39 -6.49
C GLU A 106 11.65 -7.94 -6.39
N LYS A 107 12.94 -7.71 -6.68
CA LYS A 107 13.43 -6.34 -6.83
C LYS A 107 12.85 -5.74 -8.11
N ALA A 108 12.40 -4.50 -8.04
CA ALA A 108 11.90 -3.77 -9.19
C ALA A 108 12.73 -2.52 -9.47
N GLN A 109 12.93 -2.28 -10.76
CA GLN A 109 13.26 -1.00 -11.35
C GLN A 109 12.13 -0.72 -12.35
N ALA A 110 11.37 0.34 -12.12
CA ALA A 110 10.24 0.73 -12.96
C ALA A 110 10.45 2.15 -13.46
N TYR A 111 10.33 2.36 -14.76
CA TYR A 111 10.22 3.72 -15.27
C TYR A 111 8.88 4.31 -14.86
N LEU A 112 8.83 5.62 -14.57
CA LEU A 112 7.56 6.24 -14.20
C LEU A 112 6.47 6.03 -15.26
N ARG A 113 6.82 6.06 -16.55
CA ARG A 113 5.87 5.80 -17.64
C ARG A 113 5.27 4.38 -17.67
N GLU A 114 5.84 3.43 -16.92
CA GLU A 114 5.36 2.05 -16.82
C GLU A 114 4.39 1.87 -15.65
N LEU A 115 4.22 2.90 -14.83
CA LEU A 115 3.38 2.89 -13.65
C LEU A 115 2.06 3.62 -13.94
N ASP A 116 0.98 3.10 -13.36
CA ASP A 116 -0.34 3.66 -13.49
C ASP A 116 -0.63 4.60 -12.31
N PHE A 117 -0.28 5.88 -12.49
CA PHE A 117 -0.59 6.94 -11.54
C PHE A 117 -2.05 7.42 -11.61
N GLY A 118 -2.86 6.88 -12.53
CA GLY A 118 -4.29 7.16 -12.63
C GLY A 118 -5.16 6.17 -11.85
N ALA A 119 -4.60 5.01 -11.51
CA ALA A 119 -5.25 4.00 -10.68
C ALA A 119 -5.03 4.27 -9.19
N ASP A 120 -5.91 3.67 -8.37
CA ASP A 120 -5.77 3.70 -6.91
C ASP A 120 -4.47 3.01 -6.47
N LEU A 121 -3.86 3.56 -5.43
CA LEU A 121 -2.69 2.95 -4.79
C LEU A 121 -3.06 1.59 -4.20
N ARG A 122 -2.12 0.66 -4.24
CA ARG A 122 -2.26 -0.61 -3.52
C ARG A 122 -1.66 -0.47 -2.13
N VAL A 123 -2.42 -0.85 -1.11
CA VAL A 123 -1.89 -0.98 0.26
C VAL A 123 -1.60 -2.45 0.52
N LEU A 124 -0.36 -2.75 0.87
CA LEU A 124 0.13 -4.10 1.08
C LEU A 124 0.54 -4.29 2.54
N ALA A 125 0.01 -5.32 3.20
CA ALA A 125 0.31 -5.60 4.61
C ALA A 125 1.42 -6.67 4.75
N TYR A 126 2.35 -6.46 5.68
CA TYR A 126 3.49 -7.32 5.97
C TYR A 126 3.58 -7.59 7.48
N HIS A 127 4.15 -8.73 7.89
CA HIS A 127 4.36 -9.00 9.32
C HIS A 127 5.48 -8.12 9.89
N LYS A 128 6.52 -7.83 9.10
CA LYS A 128 7.68 -7.06 9.55
C LYS A 128 8.37 -6.30 8.42
N ASN A 129 9.22 -5.37 8.83
CA ASN A 129 9.95 -4.45 7.95
C ASN A 129 10.86 -5.10 6.91
N ASN A 130 11.29 -6.35 7.08
CA ASN A 130 12.18 -7.03 6.14
C ASN A 130 11.50 -8.15 5.35
N ASP A 131 10.17 -8.29 5.48
CA ASP A 131 9.43 -9.20 4.62
C ASP A 131 9.43 -8.69 3.17
N LEU A 132 9.63 -9.62 2.24
CA LEU A 132 9.61 -9.33 0.81
C LEU A 132 8.23 -9.62 0.20
N LEU A 133 7.49 -10.57 0.77
CA LEU A 133 6.15 -10.92 0.33
C LEU A 133 5.11 -10.34 1.28
N PRO A 134 4.04 -9.71 0.77
CA PRO A 134 2.94 -9.28 1.61
C PRO A 134 2.14 -10.49 2.12
N ILE A 135 1.52 -10.33 3.28
CA ILE A 135 0.44 -11.21 3.76
C ILE A 135 -0.72 -11.14 2.77
N THR A 136 -1.11 -9.91 2.42
CA THR A 136 -2.23 -9.61 1.53
C THR A 136 -2.19 -8.14 1.08
N GLN A 137 -2.93 -7.83 0.02
CA GLN A 137 -3.41 -6.49 -0.26
C GLN A 137 -4.57 -6.15 0.68
N VAL A 138 -4.65 -4.89 1.12
CA VAL A 138 -5.75 -4.32 1.90
C VAL A 138 -6.61 -3.49 0.96
N ASP A 139 -7.93 -3.70 0.99
CA ASP A 139 -8.88 -3.02 0.11
C ASP A 139 -9.69 -1.96 0.85
N TYR A 140 -9.94 -2.18 2.15
CA TYR A 140 -10.78 -1.30 2.98
C TYR A 140 -10.17 -1.04 4.35
N LEU A 141 -10.56 0.09 4.94
CA LEU A 141 -10.14 0.49 6.28
C LEU A 141 -11.35 0.74 7.20
N ILE A 142 -11.31 0.18 8.40
CA ILE A 142 -12.19 0.51 9.53
C ILE A 142 -11.30 0.85 10.71
N TYR A 143 -11.63 1.92 11.44
CA TYR A 143 -10.89 2.26 12.66
C TYR A 143 -11.78 2.89 13.72
N ALA A 144 -11.45 2.64 14.99
CA ALA A 144 -12.13 3.25 16.13
C ALA A 144 -11.83 4.76 16.19
N GLN A 145 -12.80 5.55 16.63
CA GLN A 145 -12.64 7.01 16.81
C GLN A 145 -11.56 7.38 17.83
N SER A 146 -11.19 6.45 18.71
CA SER A 146 -10.12 6.62 19.70
C SER A 146 -8.72 6.47 19.13
N ILE A 147 -8.58 6.01 17.87
CA ILE A 147 -7.32 5.83 17.18
C ILE A 147 -7.16 6.92 16.12
N THR A 148 -5.92 7.38 15.92
CA THR A 148 -5.56 8.25 14.79
C THR A 148 -4.69 7.44 13.82
N PRO A 149 -5.24 6.87 12.74
CA PRO A 149 -4.46 6.15 11.76
C PRO A 149 -3.48 7.06 11.01
N PRO A 150 -2.43 6.50 10.38
CA PRO A 150 -1.56 7.27 9.49
C PRO A 150 -2.37 8.01 8.41
N PRO A 151 -2.15 9.32 8.19
CA PRO A 151 -2.97 10.10 7.25
C PRO A 151 -2.95 9.55 5.82
N PHE A 152 -1.80 9.04 5.37
CA PHE A 152 -1.66 8.49 4.01
C PHE A 152 -2.43 7.17 3.84
N LEU A 153 -2.53 6.37 4.92
CA LEU A 153 -3.37 5.16 4.93
C LEU A 153 -4.84 5.51 4.74
N VAL A 154 -5.35 6.52 5.46
CA VAL A 154 -6.73 6.99 5.35
C VAL A 154 -7.03 7.55 3.96
N GLN A 155 -6.06 8.21 3.33
CA GLN A 155 -6.20 8.71 1.96
C GLN A 155 -6.20 7.58 0.91
N SER A 156 -5.52 6.46 1.20
CA SER A 156 -5.32 5.37 0.25
C SER A 156 -6.42 4.32 0.30
N LEU A 157 -7.21 4.25 1.38
CA LEU A 157 -8.20 3.20 1.58
C LEU A 157 -9.60 3.79 1.84
N PRO A 158 -10.61 3.37 1.08
CA PRO A 158 -12.00 3.72 1.36
C PRO A 158 -12.56 2.91 2.56
N PRO A 159 -13.68 3.36 3.14
CA PRO A 159 -14.49 2.50 3.99
C PRO A 159 -15.10 1.35 3.16
N PRO A 160 -15.44 0.20 3.79
CA PRO A 160 -16.15 -0.87 3.10
C PRO A 160 -17.53 -0.42 2.62
N PRO A 161 -18.09 -1.02 1.55
CA PRO A 161 -19.42 -0.69 1.07
C PRO A 161 -20.51 -1.01 2.11
N ASP A 162 -21.47 -0.10 2.24
CA ASP A 162 -22.67 -0.29 3.05
C ASP A 162 -23.65 -1.26 2.37
N GLU A 163 -24.48 -1.95 3.17
CA GLU A 163 -25.53 -2.87 2.70
C GLU A 163 -26.48 -2.25 1.64
N ASN A 164 -26.64 -0.92 1.63
CA ASN A 164 -27.65 -0.21 0.83
C ASN A 164 -27.15 0.32 -0.53
N ASN A 165 -25.88 0.11 -0.89
CA ASN A 165 -25.26 0.67 -2.11
C ASN A 165 -24.87 -0.38 -3.16
N SER A 166 -25.52 -1.55 -3.16
CA SER A 166 -25.35 -2.60 -4.19
C SER A 166 -26.52 -2.66 -5.16
#